data_AF-A0A6N7AAU8-F1
#
_entry.id   AF-A0A6N7AAU8-F1
#
_cell.length_a   1.000
_cell.length_b   1.000
_cell.length_c   1.000
_cell.angle_alpha   90.00
_cell.angle_beta   90.00
_cell.angle_gamma   90.00
#
_symmetry.space_group_name_H-M   'P 1'
#
loop_
_entity.id
_entity.type
_entity.pdbx_description
1 polymer ?
#
loop_
_entity_poly.entity_id
_entity_poly.type
_entity_poly.pdbx_seq_one_letter_code
_entity_poly.pdbx_strand_id
1 'polypeptide(L)'
;MKPALTWFLLAVLVAGCASPAPAASGTPDPTPVPVETKVSAAPRGYITFVINVHDWVHADESADTLLRLVDIFEKYGVRGDFYFTAPVVEAYVNERPDVIERLKNSDMTISYHVRPPHPLYTGFDQRLEGLDDAALYQTLLDYETYALDLTTGGLDRSRPGGYAYVAQVFGRKPVAAPAPTNNPRIKQIAEQVYASLGAQMTLHYHESGTDPYEPFVWSNGLLVRPSDFSVTRTTAVNGRDDFWWNYMTGPDAAL
;
A
#
# COMPACT_ATOMS: atom_id res chain seq x y z
N MET A 1 -37.47 28.39 -17.76
CA MET A 1 -38.57 27.41 -17.82
C MET A 1 -37.96 26.02 -17.94
N LYS A 2 -38.25 25.12 -17.00
CA LYS A 2 -37.83 23.70 -16.97
C LYS A 2 -38.74 22.86 -17.91
N PRO A 3 -38.39 21.61 -18.23
CA PRO A 3 -38.69 20.47 -17.33
C PRO A 3 -37.44 19.56 -17.13
N ALA A 4 -36.98 19.18 -15.93
CA ALA A 4 -37.60 18.37 -14.87
C ALA A 4 -38.07 16.98 -15.35
N LEU A 5 -37.14 16.03 -15.43
CA LEU A 5 -37.43 14.60 -15.63
C LEU A 5 -37.29 13.89 -14.28
N THR A 6 -38.44 13.54 -13.71
CA THR A 6 -38.57 12.87 -12.41
C THR A 6 -38.64 11.37 -12.64
N TRP A 7 -37.67 10.61 -12.12
CA TRP A 7 -37.73 9.14 -12.11
C TRP A 7 -38.53 8.68 -10.88
N PHE A 8 -39.67 8.04 -11.13
CA PHE A 8 -40.45 7.29 -10.14
C PHE A 8 -39.85 5.88 -10.02
N LEU A 9 -39.42 5.48 -8.82
CA LEU A 9 -39.23 4.07 -8.48
C LEU A 9 -40.50 3.57 -7.77
N LEU A 10 -41.21 2.66 -8.43
CA LEU A 10 -42.36 1.95 -7.88
C LEU A 10 -41.86 0.68 -7.17
N ALA A 11 -41.98 0.63 -5.86
CA ALA A 11 -41.75 -0.58 -5.08
C ALA A 11 -43.01 -1.47 -5.11
N VAL A 12 -42.89 -2.67 -5.68
CA VAL A 12 -43.95 -3.69 -5.63
C VAL A 12 -43.62 -4.65 -4.48
N LEU A 13 -44.36 -4.53 -3.39
CA LEU A 13 -44.44 -5.50 -2.30
C LEU A 13 -45.43 -6.60 -2.71
N VAL A 14 -44.93 -7.81 -3.02
CA VAL A 14 -45.76 -9.00 -3.13
C VAL A 14 -45.69 -9.76 -1.82
N ALA A 15 -46.75 -9.65 -1.02
CA ALA A 15 -46.98 -10.51 0.13
C ALA A 15 -47.61 -11.83 -0.35
N GLY A 16 -46.79 -12.88 -0.45
CA GLY A 16 -47.26 -14.24 -0.68
C GLY A 16 -47.63 -14.92 0.63
N CYS A 17 -48.92 -15.15 0.85
CA CYS A 17 -49.43 -16.03 1.91
C CYS A 17 -49.05 -17.48 1.59
N ALA A 18 -48.19 -18.10 2.40
CA ALA A 18 -47.95 -19.54 2.36
C ALA A 18 -48.65 -20.20 3.56
N SER A 19 -49.49 -21.19 3.29
CA SER A 19 -50.13 -22.04 4.31
C SER A 19 -49.11 -23.00 4.94
N PRO A 20 -49.25 -23.36 6.23
CA PRO A 20 -48.33 -24.27 6.90
C PRO A 20 -48.57 -25.73 6.46
N ALA A 21 -47.48 -26.40 6.10
CA ALA A 21 -47.43 -27.84 5.85
C ALA A 21 -47.53 -28.64 7.17
N PRO A 22 -48.08 -29.87 7.15
CA PRO A 22 -48.22 -30.70 8.34
C PRO A 22 -46.86 -31.21 8.84
N ALA A 23 -46.72 -31.26 10.17
CA ALA A 23 -45.53 -31.69 10.88
C ALA A 23 -45.18 -33.16 10.58
N ALA A 24 -43.96 -33.38 10.07
CA ALA A 24 -43.37 -34.70 9.98
C ALA A 24 -42.86 -35.15 11.36
N SER A 25 -43.19 -36.39 11.73
CA SER A 25 -42.77 -37.08 12.94
C SER A 25 -41.25 -37.31 12.96
N GLY A 26 -40.62 -36.94 14.07
CA GLY A 26 -39.18 -36.80 14.22
C GLY A 26 -38.37 -38.10 14.29
N THR A 27 -37.21 -38.05 13.65
CA THR A 27 -36.00 -38.74 14.08
C THR A 27 -35.26 -37.84 15.08
N PRO A 28 -34.69 -38.38 16.18
CA PRO A 28 -33.93 -37.58 17.13
C PRO A 28 -32.71 -36.95 16.43
N ASP A 29 -32.64 -35.63 16.51
CA ASP A 29 -31.51 -34.83 16.04
C ASP A 29 -30.22 -35.34 16.72
N PRO A 30 -29.12 -35.55 15.98
CA PRO A 30 -27.84 -35.82 16.61
C PRO A 30 -27.48 -34.63 17.49
N THR A 31 -27.29 -34.89 18.79
CA THR A 31 -26.84 -33.91 19.77
C THR A 31 -25.66 -33.13 19.18
N PRO A 32 -25.74 -31.79 19.02
CA PRO A 32 -24.63 -31.02 18.50
C PRO A 32 -23.44 -31.24 19.42
N VAL A 33 -22.39 -31.86 18.87
CA VAL A 33 -21.08 -31.96 19.53
C VAL A 33 -20.68 -30.53 19.87
N PRO A 34 -20.33 -30.22 21.12
CA PRO A 34 -19.83 -28.90 21.47
C PRO A 34 -18.64 -28.60 20.56
N VAL A 35 -18.81 -27.65 19.64
CA VAL A 35 -17.70 -27.07 18.91
C VAL A 35 -16.87 -26.38 19.98
N GLU A 36 -15.77 -27.02 20.35
CA GLU A 36 -14.80 -26.46 21.28
C GLU A 36 -14.23 -25.21 20.61
N THR A 37 -14.82 -24.07 20.91
CA THR A 37 -14.35 -22.77 20.44
C THR A 37 -12.97 -22.59 21.05
N LYS A 38 -11.93 -22.94 20.30
CA LYS A 38 -10.56 -22.55 20.64
C LYS A 38 -10.57 -21.04 20.74
N VAL A 39 -10.66 -20.53 21.96
CA VAL A 39 -10.40 -19.13 22.27
C VAL A 39 -8.95 -18.93 21.86
N SER A 40 -8.74 -18.38 20.66
CA SER A 40 -7.42 -17.98 20.20
C SER A 40 -6.87 -17.05 21.27
N ALA A 41 -5.74 -17.42 21.87
CA ALA A 41 -5.03 -16.51 22.75
C ALA A 41 -4.83 -15.17 22.02
N ALA A 42 -4.96 -14.07 22.76
CA ALA A 42 -4.73 -12.75 22.18
C ALA A 42 -3.33 -12.73 21.53
N PRO A 43 -3.21 -12.16 20.31
CA PRO A 43 -1.92 -12.10 19.64
C PRO A 43 -0.92 -11.35 20.52
N ARG A 44 0.27 -11.95 20.70
CA ARG A 44 1.36 -11.37 21.51
C ARG A 44 2.08 -10.23 20.80
N GLY A 45 1.82 -10.06 19.50
CA GLY A 45 2.38 -9.04 18.64
C GLY A 45 1.76 -9.13 17.25
N TYR A 46 1.86 -8.04 16.50
CA TYR A 46 1.45 -7.97 15.10
C TYR A 46 2.69 -7.77 14.24
N ILE A 47 2.77 -8.47 13.11
CA ILE A 47 3.87 -8.36 12.15
C ILE A 47 3.28 -7.92 10.83
N THR A 48 3.85 -6.86 10.26
CA THR A 48 3.54 -6.40 8.91
C THR A 48 4.72 -6.73 8.00
N PHE A 49 4.45 -7.41 6.89
CA PHE A 49 5.44 -7.65 5.85
C PHE A 49 5.39 -6.51 4.83
N VAL A 50 6.48 -5.77 4.71
CA VAL A 50 6.59 -4.57 3.86
C VAL A 50 7.48 -4.88 2.67
N ILE A 51 6.92 -4.83 1.47
CA ILE A 51 7.58 -5.20 0.22
C ILE A 51 7.77 -3.93 -0.58
N ASN A 52 9.02 -3.49 -0.68
CA ASN A 52 9.41 -2.33 -1.47
C ASN A 52 9.63 -2.75 -2.92
N VAL A 53 8.77 -2.28 -3.83
CA VAL A 53 8.78 -2.68 -5.24
C VAL A 53 9.37 -1.56 -6.10
N HIS A 54 10.68 -1.66 -6.37
CA HIS A 54 11.43 -0.59 -7.05
C HIS A 54 12.19 -1.02 -8.29
N ASP A 55 12.18 -2.30 -8.66
CA ASP A 55 12.92 -2.77 -9.83
C ASP A 55 12.03 -2.71 -11.08
N TRP A 56 12.16 -1.61 -11.82
CA TRP A 56 11.56 -1.46 -13.15
C TRP A 56 12.51 -1.86 -14.28
N VAL A 57 13.80 -2.12 -13.98
CA VAL A 57 14.81 -2.49 -14.98
C VAL A 57 14.70 -3.97 -15.33
N HIS A 58 14.44 -4.82 -14.33
CA HIS A 58 14.19 -6.25 -14.48
C HIS A 58 12.72 -6.56 -14.18
N ALA A 59 11.81 -5.93 -14.94
CA ALA A 59 10.37 -6.01 -14.69
C ALA A 59 9.84 -7.45 -14.66
N ASP A 60 10.35 -8.35 -15.51
CA ASP A 60 9.95 -9.76 -15.53
C ASP A 60 10.29 -10.51 -14.24
N GLU A 61 11.56 -10.46 -13.80
CA GLU A 61 12.02 -11.14 -12.58
C GLU A 61 11.35 -10.56 -11.33
N SER A 62 11.17 -9.24 -11.33
CA SER A 62 10.46 -8.50 -10.29
C SER A 62 9.00 -8.96 -10.21
N ALA A 63 8.28 -9.05 -11.34
CA ALA A 63 6.90 -9.51 -11.39
C ALA A 63 6.76 -10.98 -10.94
N ASP A 64 7.63 -11.88 -11.40
CA ASP A 64 7.62 -13.29 -10.98
C ASP A 64 7.83 -13.44 -9.46
N THR A 65 8.71 -12.61 -8.89
CA THR A 65 8.92 -12.54 -7.44
C THR A 65 7.66 -12.08 -6.72
N LEU A 66 6.99 -11.05 -7.22
CA LEU A 66 5.74 -10.56 -6.63
C LEU A 66 4.64 -11.63 -6.67
N LEU A 67 4.43 -12.28 -7.82
CA LEU A 67 3.44 -13.36 -7.95
C LEU A 67 3.69 -14.46 -6.91
N ARG A 68 4.94 -14.90 -6.78
CA ARG A 68 5.33 -15.91 -5.80
C ARG A 68 5.13 -15.44 -4.35
N LEU A 69 5.41 -14.17 -4.04
CA LEU A 69 5.16 -13.61 -2.71
C LEU A 69 3.66 -13.56 -2.38
N VAL A 70 2.82 -13.17 -3.34
CA VAL A 70 1.36 -13.18 -3.16
C VAL A 70 0.88 -14.60 -2.86
N ASP A 71 1.33 -15.59 -3.63
CA ASP A 71 0.96 -16.99 -3.42
C ASP A 71 1.41 -17.52 -2.04
N ILE A 72 2.62 -17.16 -1.60
CA ILE A 72 3.12 -17.52 -0.26
C ILE A 72 2.25 -16.87 0.81
N PHE A 73 1.97 -15.58 0.72
CA PHE A 73 1.18 -14.88 1.72
C PHE A 73 -0.24 -15.43 1.82
N GLU A 74 -0.91 -15.66 0.69
CA GLU A 74 -2.25 -16.26 0.68
C GLU A 74 -2.24 -17.69 1.24
N LYS A 75 -1.24 -18.51 0.89
CA LYS A 75 -1.09 -19.87 1.44
C LYS A 75 -1.03 -19.87 2.98
N TYR A 76 -0.44 -18.84 3.58
CA TYR A 76 -0.29 -18.72 5.03
C TYR A 76 -1.30 -17.76 5.69
N GLY A 77 -2.28 -17.25 4.94
CA GLY A 77 -3.27 -16.31 5.47
C GLY A 77 -2.69 -14.97 5.92
N VAL A 78 -1.57 -14.55 5.32
CA VAL A 78 -0.88 -13.30 5.60
C VAL A 78 -1.29 -12.25 4.58
N ARG A 79 -1.38 -10.99 5.00
CA ARG A 79 -1.57 -9.84 4.12
C ARG A 79 -0.29 -9.01 4.08
N GLY A 80 0.38 -9.00 2.93
CA GLY A 80 1.55 -8.15 2.69
C GLY A 80 1.17 -6.71 2.32
N ASP A 81 2.08 -5.77 2.56
CA ASP A 81 1.99 -4.36 2.21
C ASP A 81 3.03 -4.00 1.15
N PHE A 82 2.57 -3.82 -0.10
CA PHE A 82 3.42 -3.66 -1.28
C PHE A 82 3.49 -2.18 -1.69
N TYR A 83 4.70 -1.62 -1.65
CA TYR A 83 4.99 -0.23 -1.93
C TYR A 83 5.48 -0.08 -3.36
N PHE A 84 4.64 0.49 -4.22
CA PHE A 84 4.95 0.70 -5.63
C PHE A 84 5.37 2.14 -5.91
N THR A 85 6.31 2.30 -6.83
CA THR A 85 6.53 3.57 -7.52
C THR A 85 5.70 3.60 -8.81
N ALA A 86 5.29 4.78 -9.26
CA ALA A 86 4.57 4.91 -10.53
C ALA A 86 5.34 4.34 -11.75
N PRO A 87 6.67 4.52 -11.88
CA PRO A 87 7.44 3.92 -12.98
C PRO A 87 7.41 2.39 -13.01
N VAL A 88 7.46 1.73 -11.84
CA VAL A 88 7.34 0.26 -11.76
C VAL A 88 5.95 -0.18 -12.21
N VAL A 89 4.91 0.51 -11.77
CA VAL A 89 3.53 0.20 -12.19
C VAL A 89 3.37 0.39 -13.70
N GLU A 90 3.95 1.44 -14.27
CA GLU A 90 3.94 1.65 -15.71
C GLU A 90 4.63 0.51 -16.46
N ALA A 91 5.81 0.08 -16.00
CA ALA A 91 6.51 -1.07 -16.59
C ALA A 91 5.64 -2.33 -16.54
N TYR A 92 5.01 -2.64 -15.40
CA TYR A 92 4.12 -3.80 -15.30
C TYR A 92 2.86 -3.69 -16.16
N VAL A 93 2.24 -2.51 -16.26
CA VAL A 93 1.08 -2.35 -17.16
C VAL A 93 1.43 -2.68 -18.60
N ASN A 94 2.63 -2.30 -19.05
CA ASN A 94 3.07 -2.51 -20.42
C ASN A 94 3.60 -3.92 -20.68
N GLU A 95 4.36 -4.49 -19.74
CA GLU A 95 5.15 -5.70 -19.96
C GLU A 95 4.58 -6.92 -19.23
N ARG A 96 3.98 -6.72 -18.04
CA ARG A 96 3.52 -7.77 -17.12
C ARG A 96 2.13 -7.49 -16.54
N PRO A 97 1.09 -7.29 -17.38
CA PRO A 97 -0.25 -6.94 -16.90
C PRO A 97 -0.87 -8.04 -16.00
N ASP A 98 -0.36 -9.27 -16.07
CA ASP A 98 -0.72 -10.38 -15.20
C ASP A 98 -0.47 -10.07 -13.72
N VAL A 99 0.64 -9.39 -13.37
CA VAL A 99 0.94 -9.05 -11.96
C VAL A 99 -0.02 -7.99 -11.42
N ILE A 100 -0.41 -7.03 -12.27
CA ILE A 100 -1.39 -6.00 -11.92
C ILE A 100 -2.74 -6.65 -11.63
N GLU A 101 -3.23 -7.51 -12.53
CA GLU A 101 -4.50 -8.21 -12.33
C GLU A 101 -4.44 -9.15 -11.11
N ARG A 102 -3.31 -9.84 -10.89
CA ARG A 102 -3.14 -10.69 -9.70
C ARG A 102 -3.26 -9.90 -8.40
N LEU A 103 -2.63 -8.73 -8.31
CA LEU A 103 -2.63 -7.87 -7.13
C LEU A 103 -3.97 -7.15 -6.93
N LYS A 104 -4.68 -6.78 -8.01
CA LYS A 104 -6.04 -6.22 -7.93
C LYS A 104 -7.02 -7.21 -7.33
N ASN A 105 -6.87 -8.49 -7.68
CA ASN A 105 -7.73 -9.58 -7.24
C ASN A 105 -7.26 -10.26 -5.94
N SER A 106 -6.19 -9.76 -5.31
CA SER A 106 -5.71 -10.24 -4.01
C SER A 106 -6.09 -9.30 -2.86
N ASP A 107 -6.06 -9.86 -1.65
CA ASP A 107 -6.26 -9.11 -0.41
C ASP A 107 -5.02 -8.33 0.03
N MET A 108 -3.94 -8.30 -0.78
CA MET A 108 -2.72 -7.57 -0.45
C MET A 108 -2.98 -6.06 -0.34
N THR A 109 -2.21 -5.39 0.52
CA THR A 109 -2.24 -3.92 0.60
C THR A 109 -1.36 -3.33 -0.49
N ILE A 110 -1.89 -2.29 -1.14
CA ILE A 110 -1.15 -1.45 -2.08
C ILE A 110 -0.83 -0.15 -1.36
N SER A 111 0.45 0.19 -1.32
CA SER A 111 0.99 1.43 -0.79
C SER A 111 1.89 2.08 -1.85
N TYR A 112 2.18 3.35 -1.66
CA TYR A 112 2.93 4.16 -2.61
C TYR A 112 4.33 4.44 -2.08
N HIS A 113 5.29 4.58 -2.99
CA HIS A 113 6.63 5.04 -2.67
C HIS A 113 7.18 5.87 -3.83
N VAL A 114 8.18 6.69 -3.51
CA VAL A 114 8.90 7.52 -4.47
C VAL A 114 10.38 7.17 -4.40
N ARG A 115 11.03 7.21 -5.56
CA ARG A 115 12.47 6.99 -5.72
C ARG A 115 13.06 8.08 -6.61
N PRO A 116 14.38 8.27 -6.58
CA PRO A 116 15.04 9.12 -7.56
C PRO A 116 14.56 8.82 -8.99
N PRO A 117 14.37 9.85 -9.83
CA PRO A 117 14.73 11.26 -9.60
C PRO A 117 13.61 12.13 -8.98
N HIS A 118 12.61 11.53 -8.31
CA HIS A 118 11.51 12.27 -7.71
C HIS A 118 11.98 13.33 -6.69
N PRO A 119 11.47 14.56 -6.70
CA PRO A 119 12.03 15.67 -5.91
C PRO A 119 11.77 15.57 -4.40
N LEU A 120 10.85 14.71 -3.97
CA LEU A 120 10.70 14.38 -2.55
C LEU A 120 11.85 13.53 -1.98
N TYR A 121 12.67 12.92 -2.84
CA TYR A 121 13.80 12.15 -2.38
C TYR A 121 14.96 13.10 -2.03
N THR A 122 15.52 12.94 -0.82
CA THR A 122 16.66 13.77 -0.38
C THR A 122 17.79 13.76 -1.41
N GLY A 123 18.25 14.95 -1.82
CA GLY A 123 19.30 15.10 -2.84
C GLY A 123 18.77 15.33 -4.26
N PHE A 124 17.46 15.24 -4.47
CA PHE A 124 16.75 15.55 -5.72
C PHE A 124 15.78 16.74 -5.57
N ASP A 125 15.86 17.44 -4.44
CA ASP A 125 14.94 18.48 -4.01
C ASP A 125 15.25 19.87 -4.56
N GLN A 126 16.21 20.03 -5.48
CA GLN A 126 16.61 21.33 -6.04
C GLN A 126 15.43 22.05 -6.69
N ARG A 127 14.46 21.31 -7.23
CA ARG A 127 13.24 21.86 -7.85
C ARG A 127 12.24 22.43 -6.85
N LEU A 128 12.40 22.12 -5.57
CA LEU A 128 11.53 22.55 -4.48
C LEU A 128 12.12 23.74 -3.71
N GLU A 129 13.39 24.07 -3.96
CA GLU A 129 14.09 25.16 -3.30
C GLU A 129 13.46 26.52 -3.65
N GLY A 130 13.34 27.39 -2.65
CA GLY A 130 12.84 28.76 -2.82
C GLY A 130 11.34 28.90 -3.11
N LEU A 131 10.62 27.81 -3.35
CA LEU A 131 9.16 27.85 -3.52
C LEU A 131 8.46 28.24 -2.21
N ASP A 132 7.46 29.11 -2.30
CA ASP A 132 6.52 29.34 -1.20
C ASP A 132 5.61 28.12 -0.96
N ASP A 133 4.80 28.14 0.12
CA ASP A 133 4.04 26.95 0.53
C ASP A 133 2.99 26.53 -0.52
N ALA A 134 2.35 27.50 -1.20
CA ALA A 134 1.33 27.22 -2.20
C ALA A 134 1.96 26.64 -3.48
N ALA A 135 3.06 27.23 -3.95
CA ALA A 135 3.81 26.71 -5.09
C ALA A 135 4.44 25.36 -4.80
N LEU A 136 4.95 25.14 -3.58
CA LEU A 136 5.48 23.86 -3.14
C LEU A 136 4.39 22.78 -3.10
N TYR A 137 3.24 23.08 -2.51
CA TYR A 137 2.09 22.16 -2.50
C TYR A 137 1.67 21.77 -3.93
N GLN A 138 1.47 22.77 -4.80
CA GLN A 138 1.04 22.51 -6.17
C GLN A 138 2.10 21.74 -6.97
N THR A 139 3.38 22.06 -6.79
CA THR A 139 4.47 21.34 -7.44
C THR A 139 4.48 19.88 -7.01
N LEU A 140 4.37 19.59 -5.71
CA LEU A 140 4.33 18.22 -5.22
C LEU A 140 3.08 17.48 -5.71
N LEU A 141 1.91 18.13 -5.71
CA LEU A 141 0.69 17.56 -6.27
C LEU A 141 0.84 17.22 -7.76
N ASP A 142 1.53 18.07 -8.54
CA ASP A 142 1.81 17.82 -9.94
C ASP A 142 2.69 16.57 -10.12
N TYR A 143 3.72 16.39 -9.28
CA TYR A 143 4.54 15.16 -9.29
C TYR A 143 3.75 13.91 -8.92
N GLU A 144 2.72 14.06 -8.10
CA GLU A 144 1.84 12.96 -7.72
C GLU A 144 0.67 12.72 -8.70
N THR A 145 0.58 13.51 -9.77
CA THR A 145 -0.49 13.48 -10.77
C THR A 145 0.03 13.14 -12.18
N TYR A 146 1.19 13.67 -12.55
CA TYR A 146 1.75 13.57 -13.90
C TYR A 146 2.95 12.62 -13.95
N ALA A 147 3.23 12.08 -15.13
CA ALA A 147 4.35 11.17 -15.32
C ALA A 147 5.69 11.87 -15.05
N LEU A 148 6.55 11.20 -14.27
CA LEU A 148 7.92 11.60 -14.03
C LEU A 148 8.81 11.12 -15.19
N ASP A 149 9.54 12.04 -15.80
CA ASP A 149 10.65 11.69 -16.70
C ASP A 149 11.84 11.23 -15.86
N LEU A 150 12.24 9.97 -15.98
CA LEU A 150 13.34 9.39 -15.21
C LEU A 150 14.73 9.88 -15.62
N THR A 151 14.88 10.43 -16.82
CA THR A 151 16.15 10.96 -17.31
C THR A 151 16.39 12.36 -16.77
N THR A 152 15.35 13.20 -16.83
CA THR A 152 15.49 14.61 -16.45
C THR A 152 15.04 14.86 -15.01
N GLY A 153 14.10 14.08 -14.49
CA GLY A 153 13.36 14.35 -13.25
C GLY A 153 12.27 15.41 -13.41
N GLY A 154 11.95 15.82 -14.64
CA GLY A 154 10.82 16.70 -14.95
C GLY A 154 9.50 15.96 -15.06
N LEU A 155 8.43 16.68 -15.42
CA LEU A 155 7.09 16.11 -15.60
C LEU A 155 6.67 16.12 -17.07
N ASP A 156 6.20 14.96 -17.54
CA ASP A 156 5.38 14.84 -18.75
C ASP A 156 3.91 14.96 -18.36
N ARG A 157 3.36 16.16 -18.55
CA ARG A 157 1.96 16.49 -18.21
C ARG A 157 0.94 15.88 -19.17
N SER A 158 1.37 15.25 -20.27
CA SER A 158 0.46 14.57 -21.20
C SER A 158 0.03 13.19 -20.70
N ARG A 159 0.72 12.65 -19.68
CA ARG A 159 0.53 11.31 -19.15
C ARG A 159 0.26 11.35 -17.64
N PRO A 160 -0.62 10.47 -17.13
CA PRO A 160 -0.80 10.32 -15.69
C PRO A 160 0.45 9.70 -15.06
N GLY A 161 0.72 10.04 -13.80
CA GLY A 161 1.81 9.47 -13.03
C GLY A 161 1.60 9.60 -11.53
N GLY A 162 2.68 9.36 -10.79
CA GLY A 162 2.72 9.48 -9.34
C GLY A 162 1.69 8.62 -8.61
N TYR A 163 1.35 9.04 -7.38
CA TYR A 163 0.34 8.40 -6.56
C TYR A 163 -1.01 8.21 -7.29
N ALA A 164 -1.46 9.22 -8.03
CA ALA A 164 -2.76 9.19 -8.72
C ALA A 164 -2.83 8.07 -9.77
N TYR A 165 -1.76 7.87 -10.52
CA TYR A 165 -1.68 6.79 -11.50
C TYR A 165 -1.69 5.41 -10.85
N VAL A 166 -0.94 5.22 -9.76
CA VAL A 166 -0.97 3.94 -9.01
C VAL A 166 -2.39 3.64 -8.52
N ALA A 167 -3.08 4.66 -7.97
CA ALA A 167 -4.47 4.51 -7.54
C ALA A 167 -5.41 4.13 -8.69
N GLN A 168 -5.23 4.74 -9.87
CA GLN A 168 -6.00 4.45 -11.06
C GLN A 168 -5.79 3.00 -11.54
N VAL A 169 -4.55 2.55 -11.66
CA VAL A 169 -4.21 1.22 -12.19
C VAL A 169 -4.76 0.11 -11.29
N PHE A 170 -4.58 0.23 -9.97
CA PHE A 170 -5.08 -0.78 -9.04
C PHE A 170 -6.56 -0.62 -8.68
N GLY A 171 -7.22 0.46 -9.12
CA GLY A 171 -8.63 0.74 -8.82
C GLY A 171 -8.92 1.03 -7.34
N ARG A 172 -7.87 1.28 -6.54
CA ARG A 172 -7.96 1.60 -5.11
C ARG A 172 -6.82 2.51 -4.71
N LYS A 173 -7.07 3.40 -3.75
CA LYS A 173 -6.07 4.36 -3.26
C LYS A 173 -4.95 3.63 -2.50
N PRO A 174 -3.66 3.93 -2.77
CA PRO A 174 -2.58 3.45 -1.94
C PRO A 174 -2.79 3.83 -0.47
N VAL A 175 -2.57 2.89 0.46
CA VAL A 175 -2.89 3.10 1.89
C VAL A 175 -1.86 4.00 2.55
N ALA A 176 -0.58 3.69 2.37
CA ALA A 176 0.52 4.47 2.92
C ALA A 176 1.31 5.19 1.81
N ALA A 177 1.80 6.40 2.11
CA ALA A 177 2.69 7.16 1.24
C ALA A 177 3.77 7.88 2.08
N PRO A 178 5.06 7.48 1.97
CA PRO A 178 6.15 8.12 2.68
C PRO A 178 6.63 9.38 1.96
N ALA A 179 7.15 10.35 2.72
CA ALA A 179 7.86 11.51 2.19
C ALA A 179 9.36 11.44 2.57
N PRO A 180 10.22 10.79 1.75
CA PRO A 180 11.62 10.49 2.05
C PRO A 180 12.56 11.71 1.88
N THR A 181 12.17 12.84 2.48
CA THR A 181 12.95 14.08 2.56
C THR A 181 13.42 14.33 3.99
N ASN A 182 14.64 14.87 4.12
CA ASN A 182 15.16 15.38 5.37
C ASN A 182 14.71 16.81 5.68
N ASN A 183 14.06 17.50 4.73
CA ASN A 183 13.55 18.84 4.94
C ASN A 183 12.15 18.79 5.59
N PRO A 184 11.97 19.25 6.85
CA PRO A 184 10.72 19.13 7.58
C PRO A 184 9.57 19.91 6.94
N ARG A 185 9.85 21.06 6.30
CA ARG A 185 8.83 21.86 5.60
C ARG A 185 8.30 21.11 4.37
N ILE A 186 9.20 20.55 3.56
CA ILE A 186 8.81 19.76 2.38
C ILE A 186 8.04 18.52 2.82
N LYS A 187 8.49 17.83 3.88
CA LYS A 187 7.79 16.66 4.44
C LYS A 187 6.35 17.00 4.85
N GLN A 188 6.16 18.08 5.60
CA GLN A 188 4.85 18.51 6.05
C GLN A 188 3.89 18.76 4.88
N ILE A 189 4.33 19.47 3.85
CA ILE A 189 3.49 19.80 2.69
C ILE A 189 3.23 18.54 1.84
N ALA A 190 4.22 17.65 1.68
CA ALA A 190 4.05 16.38 0.98
C ALA A 190 2.97 15.51 1.64
N GLU A 191 2.96 15.44 2.97
CA GLU A 191 1.93 14.70 3.71
C GLU A 191 0.54 15.29 3.53
N GLN A 192 0.42 16.62 3.47
CA GLN A 192 -0.86 17.27 3.15
C GLN A 192 -1.34 16.91 1.74
N VAL A 193 -0.43 16.86 0.76
CA VAL A 193 -0.73 16.39 -0.60
C VAL A 193 -1.24 14.94 -0.56
N TYR A 194 -0.52 14.03 0.09
CA TYR A 194 -0.95 12.62 0.17
C TYR A 194 -2.28 12.44 0.92
N ALA A 195 -2.51 13.17 2.02
CA ALA A 195 -3.79 13.17 2.72
C ALA A 195 -4.93 13.64 1.80
N SER A 196 -4.71 14.69 1.00
CA SER A 196 -5.70 15.20 0.03
C SER A 196 -6.02 14.20 -1.07
N LEU A 197 -5.04 13.41 -1.51
CA LEU A 197 -5.20 12.33 -2.48
C LEU A 197 -5.89 11.09 -1.86
N GLY A 198 -5.89 11.01 -0.53
CA GLY A 198 -6.61 10.02 0.28
C GLY A 198 -5.76 8.85 0.75
N ALA A 199 -4.44 9.06 0.87
CA ALA A 199 -3.62 8.18 1.69
C ALA A 199 -4.14 8.22 3.13
N GLN A 200 -3.97 7.12 3.85
CA GLN A 200 -4.39 6.98 5.24
C GLN A 200 -3.20 7.03 6.20
N MET A 201 -2.02 6.66 5.70
CA MET A 201 -0.81 6.50 6.50
C MET A 201 0.41 7.16 5.86
N THR A 202 1.38 7.52 6.70
CA THR A 202 2.73 7.95 6.31
C THR A 202 3.78 7.13 7.06
N LEU A 203 5.05 7.29 6.69
CA LEU A 203 6.17 6.64 7.36
C LEU A 203 7.21 7.68 7.75
N HIS A 204 7.50 7.77 9.05
CA HIS A 204 8.57 8.62 9.60
C HIS A 204 9.78 7.80 10.06
N TYR A 205 9.54 6.57 10.50
CA TYR A 205 10.54 5.70 11.11
C TYR A 205 10.58 4.38 10.34
N HIS A 206 11.67 4.15 9.60
CA HIS A 206 11.87 2.89 8.86
C HIS A 206 12.63 1.83 9.67
N GLU A 207 13.35 2.25 10.71
CA GLU A 207 14.28 1.39 11.47
C GLU A 207 14.07 1.47 12.99
N SER A 208 13.97 2.68 13.54
CA SER A 208 13.88 2.91 14.99
C SER A 208 12.56 2.50 15.63
N GLY A 209 11.52 2.32 14.80
CA GLY A 209 10.16 2.14 15.27
C GLY A 209 9.50 3.42 15.82
N THR A 210 8.22 3.30 16.17
CA THR A 210 7.41 4.25 16.93
C THR A 210 7.64 4.11 18.43
N ASP A 211 7.25 5.11 19.21
CA ASP A 211 7.25 5.00 20.67
C ASP A 211 6.35 3.83 21.12
N PRO A 212 6.85 2.84 21.89
CA PRO A 212 6.04 1.71 22.32
C PRO A 212 4.93 2.07 23.32
N TYR A 213 5.03 3.23 23.98
CA TYR A 213 4.00 3.75 24.89
C TYR A 213 3.00 4.66 24.18
N GLU A 214 3.44 5.32 23.09
CA GLU A 214 2.59 6.17 22.25
C GLU A 214 2.68 5.78 20.76
N PRO A 215 2.27 4.55 20.38
CA PRO A 215 2.55 3.99 19.05
C PRO A 215 1.69 4.60 17.93
N PHE A 216 0.60 5.31 18.28
CA PHE A 216 -0.33 5.90 17.32
C PHE A 216 -0.12 7.40 17.21
N VAL A 217 0.79 7.79 16.32
CA VAL A 217 1.12 9.20 16.04
C VAL A 217 0.42 9.64 14.76
N TRP A 218 -0.16 10.83 14.76
CA TRP A 218 -0.78 11.44 13.58
C TRP A 218 0.04 12.62 13.08
N SER A 219 0.23 12.71 11.76
CA SER A 219 0.94 13.81 11.09
C SER A 219 0.14 14.27 9.88
N ASN A 220 -0.27 15.54 9.85
CA ASN A 220 -1.04 16.14 8.75
C ASN A 220 -2.26 15.32 8.30
N GLY A 221 -2.96 14.67 9.25
CA GLY A 221 -4.14 13.84 8.96
C GLY A 221 -3.84 12.40 8.54
N LEU A 222 -2.57 12.00 8.48
CA LEU A 222 -2.12 10.64 8.22
C LEU A 222 -1.67 9.96 9.51
N LEU A 223 -2.00 8.68 9.67
CA LEU A 223 -1.43 7.86 10.73
C LEU A 223 0.02 7.52 10.37
N VAL A 224 0.97 7.89 11.23
CA VAL A 224 2.34 7.40 11.10
C VAL A 224 2.32 5.90 11.39
N ARG A 225 2.79 5.09 10.43
CA ARG A 225 2.73 3.63 10.53
C ARG A 225 3.35 3.13 11.83
N PRO A 226 2.55 2.49 12.72
CA PRO A 226 3.08 1.91 13.95
C PRO A 226 4.07 0.80 13.63
N SER A 227 5.19 0.76 14.35
CA SER A 227 6.20 -0.28 14.21
C SER A 227 7.06 -0.27 15.47
N ASP A 228 7.07 -1.30 16.30
CA ASP A 228 7.92 -1.26 17.52
C ASP A 228 9.41 -1.33 17.19
N PHE A 229 9.76 -2.02 16.10
CA PHE A 229 11.11 -2.10 15.54
C PHE A 229 11.01 -2.61 14.11
N SER A 230 12.09 -2.48 13.35
CA SER A 230 12.20 -3.05 12.01
C SER A 230 13.31 -4.10 12.01
N VAL A 231 13.02 -5.33 11.59
CA VAL A 231 14.06 -6.34 11.34
C VAL A 231 14.64 -6.10 9.96
N THR A 232 15.43 -5.03 9.84
CA THR A 232 16.12 -4.68 8.59
C THR A 232 17.57 -5.12 8.62
N ARG A 233 18.15 -5.27 9.81
CA ARG A 233 19.57 -5.57 10.03
C ARG A 233 19.75 -6.94 10.65
N THR A 234 20.83 -7.62 10.28
CA THR A 234 21.32 -8.82 10.96
C THR A 234 22.79 -8.65 11.29
N THR A 235 23.21 -9.19 12.43
CA THR A 235 24.62 -9.21 12.83
C THR A 235 25.31 -10.37 12.12
N ALA A 236 26.26 -10.06 11.25
CA ALA A 236 27.09 -11.07 10.61
C ALA A 236 27.94 -11.86 11.62
N VAL A 237 28.44 -13.01 11.18
CA VAL A 237 29.43 -13.81 11.93
C VAL A 237 30.68 -12.98 12.28
N ASN A 238 31.00 -11.94 11.50
CA ASN A 238 32.11 -11.01 11.76
C ASN A 238 31.79 -9.88 12.75
N GLY A 239 30.59 -9.88 13.34
CA GLY A 239 30.15 -8.93 14.36
C GLY A 239 29.70 -7.56 13.83
N ARG A 240 29.57 -7.36 12.52
CA ARG A 240 29.02 -6.12 11.94
C ARG A 240 27.52 -6.26 11.69
N ASP A 241 26.78 -5.21 12.02
CA ASP A 241 25.38 -5.07 11.62
C ASP A 241 25.31 -4.51 10.20
N ASP A 242 24.59 -5.21 9.33
CA ASP A 242 24.27 -4.73 7.98
C ASP A 242 22.84 -5.17 7.62
N PHE A 243 22.30 -4.61 6.55
CA PHE A 243 20.99 -5.02 6.06
C PHE A 243 20.98 -6.49 5.65
N TRP A 244 19.98 -7.26 6.08
CA TRP A 244 19.97 -8.71 5.85
C TRP A 244 20.04 -9.07 4.35
N TRP A 245 19.50 -8.24 3.46
CA TRP A 245 19.54 -8.44 2.02
C TRP A 245 20.93 -8.24 1.40
N ASN A 246 21.84 -7.52 2.07
CA ASN A 246 23.25 -7.43 1.63
C ASN A 246 23.98 -8.78 1.78
N TYR A 247 23.48 -9.66 2.64
CA TYR A 247 24.02 -11.02 2.81
C TYR A 247 23.47 -12.02 1.81
N MET A 248 22.35 -11.72 1.14
CA MET A 248 21.74 -12.60 0.12
C MET A 248 22.52 -12.59 -1.20
N THR A 249 23.46 -11.66 -1.37
CA THR A 249 24.30 -11.51 -2.58
C THR A 249 25.80 -11.55 -2.28
N GLY A 250 26.18 -11.72 -1.00
CA GLY A 250 27.56 -11.83 -0.57
C GLY A 250 28.17 -13.22 -0.87
N PRO A 251 29.51 -13.36 -0.77
CA PRO A 251 30.19 -14.64 -0.95
C PRO A 251 29.67 -15.76 -0.04
N ASP A 252 29.11 -15.38 1.11
CA ASP A 252 28.60 -16.29 2.14
C ASP A 252 27.11 -16.65 1.94
N ALA A 253 26.43 -16.13 0.91
CA ALA A 253 25.01 -16.35 0.64
C ALA A 253 24.65 -17.81 0.26
N ALA A 254 25.66 -18.60 -0.09
CA ALA A 254 25.53 -19.98 -0.57
C ALA A 254 25.94 -21.05 0.47
N LEU A 255 26.17 -20.67 1.73
CA LEU A 255 26.50 -21.60 2.82
C LEU A 255 25.27 -22.25 3.44
#